data_AF-A0AAD4R364-F1
#
_entry.id   AF-A0AAD4R364-F1
#
_cell.length_a   1.000
_cell.length_b   1.000
_cell.length_c   1.000
_cell.angle_alpha   90.00
_cell.angle_beta   90.00
_cell.angle_gamma   90.00
#
_symmetry.space_group_name_H-M   'P 1'
#
loop_
_entity.id
_entity.type
_entity.pdbx_description
1 polymer ?
#
loop_
_entity_poly.entity_id
_entity_poly.type
_entity_poly.pdbx_seq_one_letter_code
_entity_poly.pdbx_strand_id
1 'polypeptide(L)'
;MNHQAFHVKQNSRLVPHNSIPSSEISIQNSNSIQTPQYHAEIILSHFSSAYQRSIHTDVEVFCDGHLISKAHRIVLAAFSTTLESVLRLHDFRNPVINLEIDSKITGVSANDLTAIINFFYSGKIRLSEDSIFNSFRSLGCPTVLSLLPQLEQGVNVELTMDYSSHSAFFESALERFSAEAAFYDCVLTFKNCSINCHRLVICAFSEILEEVLKLVTNCECVILDVNSIVGFRENGISRYVEESKIITAFIGFNPI
;
A
#
# COMPACT_ATOMS: atom_id res chain seq x y z
N MET A 1 -28.53 -22.66 -48.90
CA MET A 1 -27.83 -22.46 -50.19
C MET A 1 -28.20 -21.07 -50.69
N ASN A 2 -27.20 -20.19 -50.83
CA ASN A 2 -27.01 -19.10 -51.82
C ASN A 2 -28.21 -18.15 -52.13
N HIS A 3 -28.08 -16.83 -52.22
CA HIS A 3 -26.94 -15.95 -52.49
C HIS A 3 -27.40 -14.46 -52.39
N GLN A 4 -26.43 -13.55 -52.17
CA GLN A 4 -26.33 -12.17 -52.73
C GLN A 4 -27.31 -11.10 -52.22
N ALA A 5 -27.01 -9.78 -52.21
CA ALA A 5 -25.81 -8.97 -52.41
C ALA A 5 -26.18 -7.49 -52.04
N PHE A 6 -25.17 -6.67 -51.82
CA PHE A 6 -25.19 -5.22 -51.50
C PHE A 6 -25.85 -4.33 -52.58
N HIS A 7 -26.45 -3.18 -52.21
CA HIS A 7 -26.05 -1.83 -52.69
C HIS A 7 -26.81 -0.64 -52.09
N VAL A 8 -26.08 0.49 -52.11
CA VAL A 8 -26.23 1.83 -51.52
C VAL A 8 -27.25 2.74 -52.25
N LYS A 9 -27.85 3.71 -51.53
CA LYS A 9 -28.40 4.96 -52.11
C LYS A 9 -27.63 6.19 -51.62
N GLN A 10 -27.07 6.91 -52.59
CA GLN A 10 -26.47 8.24 -52.46
C GLN A 10 -27.54 9.31 -52.20
N ASN A 11 -27.16 10.41 -51.54
CA ASN A 11 -27.52 11.70 -52.10
C ASN A 11 -26.54 12.83 -51.74
N SER A 12 -26.13 13.47 -52.82
CA SER A 12 -25.33 14.67 -53.02
C SER A 12 -25.79 15.93 -52.29
N ARG A 13 -24.86 16.78 -51.87
CA ARG A 13 -24.73 18.18 -52.33
C ARG A 13 -23.40 18.83 -51.88
N LEU A 14 -23.04 19.86 -52.65
CA LEU A 14 -21.71 20.40 -52.89
C LEU A 14 -21.26 21.51 -51.89
N VAL A 15 -19.93 21.56 -51.76
CA VAL A 15 -18.91 22.45 -51.13
C VAL A 15 -19.21 23.97 -51.09
N PRO A 16 -18.56 24.77 -50.19
CA PRO A 16 -17.23 25.32 -50.53
C PRO A 16 -16.20 25.44 -49.38
N HIS A 17 -14.99 25.76 -49.84
CA HIS A 17 -13.65 25.77 -49.23
C HIS A 17 -13.40 26.56 -47.93
N ASN A 18 -12.57 25.92 -47.10
CA ASN A 18 -11.41 26.41 -46.31
C ASN A 18 -11.54 27.61 -45.36
N SER A 19 -11.48 27.27 -44.06
CA SER A 19 -10.67 27.99 -43.07
C SER A 19 -10.11 26.98 -42.07
N ILE A 20 -8.78 26.82 -42.07
CA ILE A 20 -7.84 26.34 -41.03
C ILE A 20 -8.48 25.63 -39.80
N PRO A 21 -8.25 24.32 -39.57
CA PRO A 21 -8.66 23.68 -38.32
C PRO A 21 -7.63 23.97 -37.22
N SER A 22 -8.06 24.73 -36.21
CA SER A 22 -7.51 24.65 -34.86
C SER A 22 -7.61 23.18 -34.43
N SER A 23 -6.48 22.55 -34.15
CA SER A 23 -6.43 21.21 -33.60
C SER A 23 -7.05 21.21 -32.20
N GLU A 24 -8.35 20.94 -32.11
CA GLU A 24 -8.96 20.46 -30.88
C GLU A 24 -8.34 19.10 -30.57
N ILE A 25 -7.38 19.11 -29.65
CA ILE A 25 -6.94 17.92 -28.94
C ILE A 25 -8.17 17.44 -28.17
N SER A 26 -8.83 16.40 -28.69
CA SER A 26 -9.82 15.64 -27.97
C SER A 26 -9.13 14.97 -26.79
N ILE A 27 -9.20 15.63 -25.64
CA ILE A 27 -8.90 15.03 -24.35
C ILE A 27 -9.91 13.90 -24.19
N GLN A 28 -9.47 12.67 -24.46
CA GLN A 28 -10.21 11.48 -24.08
C GLN A 28 -10.28 11.50 -22.55
N ASN A 29 -11.45 11.89 -22.04
CA ASN A 29 -11.86 11.71 -20.65
C ASN A 29 -11.83 10.21 -20.34
N SER A 30 -10.68 9.69 -19.92
CA SER A 30 -10.59 8.41 -19.23
C SER A 30 -11.05 8.62 -17.79
N ASN A 31 -12.35 8.84 -17.60
CA ASN A 31 -13.00 8.60 -16.32
C ASN A 31 -13.09 7.08 -16.14
N SER A 32 -11.95 6.44 -15.89
CA SER A 32 -11.93 5.12 -15.28
C SER A 32 -12.46 5.33 -13.86
N ILE A 33 -13.61 4.74 -13.57
CA ILE A 33 -14.12 4.60 -12.21
C ILE A 33 -12.97 3.98 -11.40
N GLN A 34 -12.33 4.76 -10.53
CA GLN A 34 -11.34 4.24 -9.58
C GLN A 34 -12.11 3.29 -8.66
N THR A 35 -11.93 1.99 -8.84
CA THR A 35 -12.50 0.99 -7.95
C THR A 35 -11.70 0.98 -6.65
N PRO A 36 -12.31 0.69 -5.49
CA PRO A 36 -11.58 0.54 -4.22
C PRO A 36 -10.35 -0.37 -4.34
N GLN A 37 -10.45 -1.44 -5.14
CA GLN A 37 -9.33 -2.34 -5.44
C GLN A 37 -8.09 -1.62 -6.02
N TYR A 38 -8.27 -0.59 -6.84
CA TYR A 38 -7.16 0.18 -7.42
C TYR A 38 -6.39 0.98 -6.35
N HIS A 39 -7.09 1.51 -5.35
CA HIS A 39 -6.45 2.24 -4.24
C HIS A 39 -5.62 1.31 -3.37
N ALA A 40 -6.18 0.15 -3.02
CA ALA A 40 -5.50 -0.88 -2.26
C ALA A 40 -4.18 -1.31 -2.93
N GLU A 41 -4.22 -1.54 -4.25
CA GLU A 41 -3.05 -1.93 -5.04
C GLU A 41 -1.96 -0.85 -5.05
N ILE A 42 -2.33 0.42 -5.21
CA ILE A 42 -1.39 1.55 -5.13
C ILE A 42 -0.68 1.57 -3.78
N ILE A 43 -1.45 1.47 -2.69
CA ILE A 43 -0.91 1.53 -1.33
C ILE A 43 0.09 0.39 -1.12
N LEU A 44 -0.32 -0.87 -1.35
CA LEU A 44 0.55 -2.02 -1.10
C LEU A 44 1.79 -2.00 -2.01
N SER A 45 1.65 -1.59 -3.27
CA SER A 45 2.77 -1.43 -4.20
C SER A 45 3.76 -0.38 -3.69
N HIS A 46 3.26 0.75 -3.16
CA HIS A 46 4.10 1.77 -2.56
C HIS A 46 4.85 1.25 -1.32
N PHE A 47 4.16 0.57 -0.40
CA PHE A 47 4.79 -0.06 0.77
C PHE A 47 5.85 -1.10 0.38
N SER A 48 5.61 -1.87 -0.69
CA SER A 48 6.56 -2.85 -1.22
C SER A 48 7.83 -2.19 -1.77
N SER A 49 7.67 -1.10 -2.52
CA SER A 49 8.81 -0.29 -3.02
C SER A 49 9.59 0.34 -1.88
N ALA A 50 8.89 0.90 -0.88
CA ALA A 50 9.51 1.46 0.33
C ALA A 50 10.29 0.38 1.10
N TYR A 51 9.74 -0.83 1.23
CA TYR A 51 10.39 -1.96 1.90
C TYR A 51 11.70 -2.35 1.23
N GLN A 52 11.70 -2.52 -0.10
CA GLN A 52 12.89 -2.86 -0.88
C GLN A 52 14.01 -1.81 -0.76
N ARG A 53 13.64 -0.55 -0.49
CA ARG A 53 14.56 0.58 -0.35
C ARG A 53 14.85 0.95 1.11
N SER A 54 14.26 0.22 2.07
CA SER A 54 14.31 0.52 3.50
C SER A 54 13.93 1.97 3.84
N ILE A 55 12.93 2.52 3.14
CA ILE A 55 12.40 3.85 3.39
C ILE A 55 11.38 3.75 4.52
N HIS A 56 11.57 4.55 5.57
CA HIS A 56 10.63 4.65 6.69
C HIS A 56 10.34 3.34 7.45
N THR A 57 11.24 2.35 7.37
CA THR A 57 11.15 1.15 8.19
C THR A 57 11.36 1.51 9.66
N ASP A 58 10.42 1.15 10.51
CA ASP A 58 10.38 1.44 11.95
C ASP A 58 10.51 0.17 12.81
N VAL A 59 10.74 -0.98 12.20
CA VAL A 59 11.01 -2.26 12.88
C VAL A 59 12.24 -2.93 12.29
N GLU A 60 13.16 -3.37 13.15
CA GLU A 60 14.21 -4.32 12.83
C GLU A 60 13.82 -5.69 13.42
N VAL A 61 13.60 -6.65 12.53
CA VAL A 61 13.19 -8.01 12.89
C VAL A 61 14.42 -8.89 12.98
N PHE A 62 14.62 -9.51 14.13
CA PHE A 62 15.71 -10.42 14.42
C PHE A 62 15.20 -11.85 14.64
N CYS A 63 16.00 -12.84 14.29
CA CYS A 63 15.76 -14.24 14.61
C CYS A 63 17.05 -14.84 15.18
N ASP A 64 16.97 -15.35 16.41
CA ASP A 64 18.10 -15.87 17.17
C ASP A 64 19.32 -14.92 17.15
N GLY A 65 19.07 -13.62 17.36
CA GLY A 65 20.07 -12.56 17.38
C GLY A 65 20.58 -12.09 16.00
N HIS A 66 20.08 -12.64 14.90
CA HIS A 66 20.47 -12.23 13.54
C HIS A 66 19.41 -11.34 12.92
N LEU A 67 19.83 -10.19 12.36
CA LEU A 67 18.92 -9.30 11.64
C LEU A 67 18.39 -10.00 10.38
N ILE A 68 17.08 -10.18 10.32
CA ILE A 68 16.38 -10.80 9.20
C ILE A 68 15.86 -9.75 8.23
N SER A 69 15.23 -8.69 8.75
CA SER A 69 14.61 -7.68 7.89
C SER A 69 14.42 -6.34 8.59
N LYS A 70 14.42 -5.25 7.81
CA LYS A 70 13.90 -3.95 8.23
C LYS A 70 12.53 -3.76 7.59
N ALA A 71 11.50 -3.57 8.40
CA ALA A 71 10.12 -3.60 7.96
C ALA A 71 9.30 -2.46 8.55
N HIS A 72 8.04 -2.37 8.10
CA HIS A 72 7.06 -1.40 8.57
C HIS A 72 6.16 -2.09 9.60
N ARG A 73 6.10 -1.53 10.81
CA ARG A 73 5.27 -1.96 11.93
C ARG A 73 3.83 -2.20 11.51
N ILE A 74 3.27 -1.28 10.73
CA ILE A 74 1.88 -1.35 10.28
C ILE A 74 1.62 -2.53 9.34
N VAL A 75 2.61 -2.93 8.52
CA VAL A 75 2.49 -4.10 7.64
C VAL A 75 2.60 -5.37 8.46
N LEU A 76 3.58 -5.46 9.35
CA LEU A 76 3.73 -6.62 10.24
C LEU A 76 2.46 -6.85 11.08
N ALA A 77 1.91 -5.77 11.65
CA ALA A 77 0.68 -5.80 12.42
C ALA A 77 -0.55 -6.19 11.58
N ALA A 78 -0.65 -5.70 10.34
CA ALA A 78 -1.79 -6.02 9.49
C ALA A 78 -1.93 -7.53 9.23
N PHE A 79 -0.81 -8.22 9.02
CA PHE A 79 -0.81 -9.62 8.59
C PHE A 79 -0.59 -10.64 9.72
N SER A 80 -0.26 -10.20 10.93
CA SER A 80 -0.02 -11.06 12.08
C SER A 80 -0.64 -10.47 13.34
N THR A 81 -1.61 -11.18 13.92
CA THR A 81 -2.26 -10.74 15.16
C THR A 81 -1.33 -10.84 16.37
N THR A 82 -0.40 -11.80 16.35
CA THR A 82 0.65 -11.93 17.36
C THR A 82 1.60 -10.73 17.32
N LEU A 83 2.11 -10.38 16.12
CA LEU A 83 2.99 -9.24 15.96
C LEU A 83 2.27 -7.92 16.24
N GLU A 84 1.02 -7.77 15.81
CA GLU A 84 0.18 -6.62 16.15
C GLU A 84 0.12 -6.40 17.67
N SER A 85 -0.18 -7.45 18.43
CA SER A 85 -0.31 -7.39 19.89
C SER A 85 0.99 -6.92 20.54
N VAL A 86 2.14 -7.44 20.08
CA VAL A 86 3.45 -7.06 20.61
C VAL A 86 3.83 -5.63 20.21
N LEU A 87 3.61 -5.25 18.95
CA LEU A 87 4.01 -3.96 18.40
C LEU A 87 3.15 -2.79 18.94
N ARG A 88 1.94 -3.06 19.43
CA ARG A 88 1.10 -2.08 20.14
C ARG A 88 1.62 -1.72 21.52
N LEU A 89 2.38 -2.60 22.16
CA LEU A 89 2.92 -2.38 23.50
C LEU A 89 4.21 -1.55 23.49
N HIS A 90 4.72 -1.20 22.31
CA HIS A 90 5.96 -0.47 22.17
C HIS A 90 5.87 0.94 22.76
N ASP A 91 6.90 1.30 23.51
CA ASP A 91 7.07 2.59 24.17
C ASP A 91 7.67 3.61 23.18
N PHE A 92 7.05 4.78 23.06
CA PHE A 92 7.35 5.84 22.09
C PHE A 92 8.69 6.57 22.34
N ARG A 93 9.72 5.85 22.77
CA ARG A 93 11.05 6.38 23.10
C ARG A 93 12.10 6.05 22.05
N ASN A 94 11.88 5.01 21.25
CA ASN A 94 12.78 4.60 20.18
C ASN A 94 12.07 4.67 18.82
N PRO A 95 12.65 5.36 17.82
CA PRO A 95 12.05 5.45 16.49
C PRO A 95 12.10 4.13 15.72
N VAL A 96 12.90 3.16 16.18
CA VAL A 96 13.04 1.83 15.60
C VAL A 96 12.83 0.78 16.69
N ILE A 97 11.96 -0.18 16.41
CA ILE A 97 11.62 -1.29 17.31
C ILE A 97 12.49 -2.49 16.96
N ASN A 98 13.16 -3.06 17.96
CA ASN A 98 13.83 -4.35 17.80
C ASN A 98 12.86 -5.47 18.17
N LEU A 99 12.43 -6.25 17.18
CA LEU A 99 11.54 -7.39 17.35
C LEU A 99 12.35 -8.68 17.25
N GLU A 100 12.59 -9.34 18.37
CA GLU A 100 13.31 -10.62 18.44
C GLU A 100 12.34 -11.81 18.38
N ILE A 101 12.58 -12.73 17.44
CA ILE A 101 11.88 -14.00 17.32
C ILE A 101 12.83 -15.13 17.71
N ASP A 102 12.55 -15.78 18.85
CA ASP A 102 13.29 -16.97 19.27
C ASP A 102 12.72 -18.21 18.56
N SER A 103 13.54 -18.84 17.71
CA SER A 103 13.09 -19.99 16.90
C SER A 103 12.79 -21.22 17.73
N LYS A 104 13.40 -21.37 18.91
CA LYS A 104 13.17 -22.51 19.82
C LYS A 104 11.85 -22.38 20.56
N ILE A 105 11.40 -21.14 20.81
CA ILE A 105 10.12 -20.86 21.46
C ILE A 105 8.99 -20.89 20.44
N THR A 106 9.17 -20.20 19.31
CA THR A 106 8.11 -19.98 18.32
C THR A 106 8.01 -21.11 17.29
N GLY A 107 9.09 -21.88 17.10
CA GLY A 107 9.22 -22.85 16.02
C GLY A 107 9.42 -22.19 14.64
N VAL A 108 9.60 -20.87 14.58
CA VAL A 108 9.74 -20.12 13.32
C VAL A 108 11.22 -20.00 12.97
N SER A 109 11.61 -20.56 11.82
CA SER A 109 12.99 -20.44 11.34
C SER A 109 13.26 -19.06 10.71
N ALA A 110 14.54 -18.66 10.64
CA ALA A 110 14.94 -17.43 9.96
C ALA A 110 14.54 -17.41 8.47
N ASN A 111 14.60 -18.56 7.79
CA ASN A 111 14.21 -18.70 6.39
C ASN A 111 12.70 -18.52 6.22
N ASP A 112 11.90 -19.17 7.08
CA ASP A 112 10.44 -19.00 7.06
C ASP A 112 10.06 -17.56 7.38
N LEU A 113 10.69 -16.95 8.39
CA LEU A 113 10.44 -15.56 8.77
C LEU A 113 10.71 -14.61 7.59
N THR A 114 11.81 -14.82 6.88
CA THR A 114 12.15 -14.06 5.66
C THR A 114 11.05 -14.23 4.59
N ALA A 115 10.64 -15.47 4.32
CA ALA A 115 9.61 -15.77 3.33
C ALA A 115 8.24 -15.17 3.70
N ILE A 116 7.87 -15.23 4.98
CA ILE A 116 6.64 -14.67 5.53
C ILE A 116 6.61 -13.14 5.42
N ILE A 117 7.71 -12.46 5.79
CA ILE A 117 7.77 -11.00 5.64
C ILE A 117 7.69 -10.60 4.16
N ASN A 118 8.37 -11.32 3.27
CA ASN A 118 8.26 -11.08 1.83
C ASN A 118 6.84 -11.30 1.31
N PHE A 119 6.11 -12.28 1.85
CA PHE A 119 4.70 -12.49 1.55
C PHE A 119 3.83 -11.31 2.00
N PHE A 120 4.07 -10.72 3.17
CA PHE A 120 3.30 -9.57 3.65
C PHE A 120 3.33 -8.39 2.66
N TYR A 121 4.47 -8.15 2.00
CA TYR A 121 4.58 -7.09 0.99
C TYR A 121 4.09 -7.52 -0.39
N SER A 122 4.44 -8.73 -0.83
CA SER A 122 4.21 -9.13 -2.23
C SER A 122 2.88 -9.85 -2.48
N GLY A 123 2.22 -10.34 -1.43
CA GLY A 123 1.11 -11.29 -1.54
C GLY A 123 1.51 -12.64 -2.13
N LYS A 124 2.82 -12.89 -2.33
CA LYS A 124 3.37 -14.05 -3.02
C LYS A 124 4.28 -14.84 -2.09
N ILE A 125 4.09 -16.14 -2.09
CA ILE A 125 4.93 -17.07 -1.35
C ILE A 125 5.09 -18.36 -2.11
N ARG A 126 6.24 -19.01 -1.94
CA ARG A 126 6.50 -20.36 -2.44
C ARG A 126 6.34 -21.31 -1.26
N LEU A 127 5.35 -22.19 -1.36
CA LEU A 127 5.06 -23.18 -0.33
C LEU A 127 5.72 -24.49 -0.76
N SER A 128 6.89 -24.79 -0.22
CA SER A 128 7.64 -26.00 -0.54
C SER A 128 7.73 -26.99 0.61
N GLU A 129 7.37 -26.59 1.83
CA GLU A 129 7.57 -27.39 3.04
C GLU A 129 6.46 -27.14 4.08
N ASP A 130 6.13 -28.16 4.87
CA ASP A 130 5.16 -28.06 5.97
C ASP A 130 5.61 -27.10 7.09
N SER A 131 6.91 -26.84 7.18
CA SER A 131 7.55 -25.92 8.14
C SER A 131 6.94 -24.51 8.05
N ILE A 132 6.77 -23.98 6.83
CA ILE A 132 6.30 -22.60 6.62
C ILE A 132 4.86 -22.39 7.09
N PHE A 133 4.00 -23.42 6.99
CA PHE A 133 2.62 -23.34 7.48
C PHE A 133 2.54 -23.28 8.99
N ASN A 134 3.36 -24.09 9.67
CA ASN A 134 3.47 -24.02 11.11
C ASN A 134 4.01 -22.65 11.54
N SER A 135 4.97 -22.10 10.79
CA SER A 135 5.49 -20.75 11.04
C SER A 135 4.42 -19.66 10.89
N PHE A 136 3.55 -19.71 9.87
CA PHE A 136 2.38 -18.82 9.78
C PHE A 136 1.41 -18.98 10.95
N ARG A 137 1.19 -20.21 11.41
CA ARG A 137 0.33 -20.48 12.57
C ARG A 137 0.91 -19.89 13.84
N SER A 138 2.21 -20.10 14.09
CA SER A 138 2.93 -19.57 15.24
C SER A 138 2.92 -18.04 15.28
N LEU A 139 3.05 -17.40 14.11
CA LEU A 139 2.95 -15.94 14.00
C LEU A 139 1.50 -15.43 13.97
N GLY A 140 0.48 -16.28 14.05
CA GLY A 140 -0.90 -15.82 14.09
C GLY A 140 -1.31 -15.08 12.81
N CYS A 141 -1.06 -15.68 11.65
CA CYS A 141 -1.40 -15.12 10.34
C CYS A 141 -2.69 -15.73 9.77
N PRO A 142 -3.90 -15.26 10.18
CA PRO A 142 -5.17 -15.94 9.90
C PRO A 142 -5.50 -16.07 8.41
N THR A 143 -5.12 -15.09 7.59
CA THR A 143 -5.40 -15.06 6.15
C THR A 143 -4.79 -16.26 5.43
N VAL A 144 -3.52 -16.56 5.69
CA VAL A 144 -2.85 -17.73 5.08
C VAL A 144 -3.43 -19.04 5.61
N LEU A 145 -3.79 -19.09 6.90
CA LEU A 145 -4.42 -20.28 7.49
C LEU A 145 -5.77 -20.59 6.85
N SER A 146 -6.53 -19.57 6.45
CA SER A 146 -7.81 -19.76 5.72
C SER A 146 -7.65 -20.37 4.33
N LEU A 147 -6.44 -20.29 3.75
CA LEU A 147 -6.12 -20.80 2.42
C LEU A 147 -5.58 -22.23 2.47
N LEU A 148 -5.18 -22.73 3.65
CA LEU A 148 -4.68 -24.10 3.87
C LEU A 148 -5.55 -25.22 3.28
N PRO A 149 -6.90 -25.22 3.45
CA PRO A 149 -7.73 -26.31 2.93
C PRO A 149 -7.66 -26.46 1.40
N GLN A 150 -7.31 -25.38 0.69
CA GLN A 150 -7.16 -25.39 -0.77
C GLN A 150 -5.78 -25.93 -1.19
N LEU A 151 -4.79 -25.83 -0.31
CA LEU A 151 -3.42 -26.27 -0.54
C LEU A 151 -3.24 -27.77 -0.24
N GLU A 152 -3.93 -28.29 0.79
CA GLU A 152 -3.92 -29.72 1.13
C GLU A 152 -4.51 -30.62 0.03
N GLN A 153 -5.37 -30.06 -0.85
CA GLN A 153 -5.95 -30.78 -1.98
C GLN A 153 -5.08 -30.75 -3.25
N GLY A 154 -4.02 -29.93 -3.27
CA GLY A 154 -3.12 -29.74 -4.41
C GLY A 154 -1.72 -30.28 -4.11
N VAL A 155 -1.46 -31.50 -4.54
CA VAL A 155 -0.15 -32.19 -4.50
C VAL A 155 1.01 -31.29 -4.93
N ASN A 156 1.95 -31.02 -4.01
CA ASN A 156 3.38 -30.80 -4.28
C ASN A 156 3.73 -29.90 -5.49
N VAL A 157 3.07 -28.75 -5.59
CA VAL A 157 3.43 -27.69 -6.53
C VAL A 157 4.00 -26.54 -5.71
N GLU A 158 5.08 -25.95 -6.21
CA GLU A 158 5.53 -24.62 -5.80
C GLU A 158 4.40 -23.62 -6.08
N LEU A 159 3.45 -23.55 -5.15
CA LEU A 159 2.27 -22.72 -5.31
C LEU A 159 2.70 -21.29 -5.02
N THR A 160 2.94 -20.52 -6.08
CA THR A 160 2.92 -19.06 -5.97
C THR A 160 1.48 -18.68 -5.71
N MET A 161 1.13 -18.54 -4.45
CA MET A 161 -0.15 -17.98 -4.07
C MET A 161 -0.13 -16.50 -4.49
N ASP A 162 -0.97 -16.12 -5.45
CA ASP A 162 -1.27 -14.72 -5.74
C ASP A 162 -2.60 -14.44 -5.05
N TYR A 163 -2.53 -13.95 -3.82
CA TYR A 163 -3.74 -13.67 -3.07
C TYR A 163 -4.38 -12.39 -3.65
N SER A 164 -5.32 -12.56 -4.58
CA SER A 164 -5.96 -11.46 -5.32
C SER A 164 -6.66 -10.41 -4.45
N SER A 165 -6.86 -10.71 -3.16
CA SER A 165 -7.43 -9.80 -2.15
C SER A 165 -6.39 -9.33 -1.13
N HIS A 166 -5.09 -9.53 -1.35
CA HIS A 166 -4.02 -9.19 -0.41
C HIS A 166 -3.91 -7.69 -0.15
N SER A 167 -3.97 -6.92 -1.23
CA SER A 167 -4.03 -5.45 -1.16
C SER A 167 -5.28 -4.98 -0.43
N ALA A 168 -6.45 -5.52 -0.76
CA ALA A 168 -7.72 -5.19 -0.12
C ALA A 168 -7.74 -5.56 1.38
N PHE A 169 -7.11 -6.68 1.75
CA PHE A 169 -6.93 -7.07 3.16
C PHE A 169 -6.04 -6.06 3.89
N PHE A 170 -4.92 -5.65 3.29
CA PHE A 170 -4.05 -4.65 3.89
C PHE A 170 -4.76 -3.30 4.04
N GLU A 171 -5.50 -2.86 3.02
CA GLU A 171 -6.33 -1.66 3.10
C GLU A 171 -7.35 -1.75 4.24
N SER A 172 -8.08 -2.86 4.35
CA SER A 172 -9.02 -3.09 5.46
C SER A 172 -8.34 -3.02 6.84
N ALA A 173 -7.09 -3.49 6.94
CA ALA A 173 -6.31 -3.36 8.17
C ALA A 173 -5.93 -1.90 8.46
N LEU A 174 -5.57 -1.11 7.43
CA LEU A 174 -5.29 0.33 7.57
C LEU A 174 -6.53 1.10 8.03
N GLU A 175 -7.71 0.79 7.48
CA GLU A 175 -8.98 1.39 7.90
C GLU A 175 -9.27 1.09 9.38
N ARG A 176 -9.06 -0.17 9.80
CA ARG A 176 -9.19 -0.58 11.20
C ARG A 176 -8.20 0.15 12.11
N PHE A 177 -6.93 0.22 11.72
CA PHE A 177 -5.92 0.94 12.51
C PHE A 177 -6.24 2.43 12.61
N SER A 178 -6.79 3.04 11.56
CA SER A 178 -7.28 4.42 11.60
C SER A 178 -8.40 4.58 12.63
N ALA A 179 -9.41 3.72 12.58
CA ALA A 179 -10.54 3.74 13.52
C ALA A 179 -10.13 3.50 14.98
N GLU A 180 -9.07 2.73 15.21
CA GLU A 180 -8.50 2.43 16.54
C GLU A 180 -7.42 3.43 16.98
N ALA A 181 -7.15 4.47 16.18
CA ALA A 181 -6.07 5.43 16.39
C ALA A 181 -4.68 4.79 16.61
N ALA A 182 -4.36 3.78 15.81
CA ALA A 182 -3.18 2.94 15.95
C ALA A 182 -2.09 3.25 14.91
N PHE A 183 -0.84 3.09 15.35
CA PHE A 183 0.37 3.14 14.51
C PHE A 183 0.61 4.45 13.74
N TYR A 184 -0.09 5.53 14.07
CA TYR A 184 0.17 6.84 13.47
C TYR A 184 1.62 7.28 13.69
N ASP A 185 2.23 7.77 12.63
CA ASP A 185 3.62 8.20 12.60
C ASP A 185 3.78 9.54 11.85
N CYS A 186 2.65 10.18 11.51
CA CYS A 186 2.60 11.50 10.93
C CYS A 186 1.35 12.27 11.39
N VAL A 187 1.50 13.57 11.61
CA VAL A 187 0.40 14.52 11.83
C VAL A 187 0.46 15.56 10.72
N LEU A 188 -0.53 15.55 9.84
CA LEU A 188 -0.73 16.61 8.86
C LEU A 188 -1.51 17.75 9.49
N THR A 189 -0.94 18.95 9.46
CA THR A 189 -1.59 20.17 9.93
C THR A 189 -1.91 21.06 8.74
N PHE A 190 -3.13 21.58 8.72
CA PHE A 190 -3.58 22.55 7.73
C PHE A 190 -4.48 23.57 8.40
N LYS A 191 -4.00 24.81 8.47
CA LYS A 191 -4.63 25.90 9.22
C LYS A 191 -4.81 25.50 10.69
N ASN A 192 -6.05 25.39 11.16
CA ASN A 192 -6.39 25.03 12.54
C ASN A 192 -6.82 23.56 12.68
N CYS A 193 -6.62 22.75 11.63
CA CYS A 193 -6.96 21.33 11.64
C CYS A 193 -5.69 20.47 11.67
N SER A 194 -5.76 19.36 12.39
CA SER A 194 -4.71 18.34 12.42
C SER A 194 -5.32 16.96 12.15
N ILE A 195 -4.66 16.17 11.32
CA ILE A 195 -5.05 14.79 10.99
C ILE A 195 -3.87 13.88 11.31
N ASN A 196 -4.11 12.87 12.15
CA ASN A 196 -3.15 11.79 12.34
C ASN A 196 -3.26 10.83 11.16
N CYS A 197 -2.12 10.44 10.59
CA CYS A 197 -2.07 9.56 9.45
C CYS A 197 -0.78 8.73 9.44
N HIS A 198 -0.72 7.79 8.52
CA HIS A 198 0.48 7.00 8.27
C HIS A 198 1.29 7.63 7.13
N ARG A 199 2.57 7.93 7.35
CA ARG A 199 3.42 8.66 6.41
C ARG A 199 3.48 7.97 5.05
N LEU A 200 3.59 6.64 5.03
CA LEU A 200 3.67 5.89 3.78
C LEU A 200 2.34 5.84 3.02
N VAL A 201 1.21 5.97 3.72
CA VAL A 201 -0.10 6.07 3.07
C VAL A 201 -0.22 7.41 2.34
N ILE A 202 0.17 8.52 2.96
CA ILE A 202 0.13 9.84 2.28
C ILE A 202 1.15 9.92 1.13
N CYS A 203 2.34 9.32 1.29
CA CYS A 203 3.35 9.25 0.22
C CYS A 203 2.85 8.48 -1.00
N ALA A 204 2.07 7.41 -0.81
CA ALA A 204 1.51 6.62 -1.91
C ALA A 204 0.63 7.44 -2.87
N PHE A 205 0.07 8.58 -2.39
CA PHE A 205 -0.82 9.44 -3.17
C PHE A 205 -0.27 10.86 -3.41
N SER A 206 0.94 11.16 -2.95
CA SER A 206 1.54 12.49 -3.12
C SER A 206 3.06 12.42 -3.23
N GLU A 207 3.55 12.60 -4.47
CA GLU A 207 4.99 12.72 -4.75
C GLU A 207 5.63 13.87 -3.97
N ILE A 208 4.89 14.97 -3.75
CA ILE A 208 5.39 16.14 -3.00
C ILE A 208 5.68 15.76 -1.55
N LEU A 209 4.70 15.11 -0.90
CA LEU A 209 4.84 14.68 0.47
C LEU A 209 5.90 13.58 0.58
N GLU A 210 5.98 12.69 -0.40
CA GLU A 210 7.02 11.68 -0.47
C GLU A 210 8.43 12.30 -0.51
N GLU A 211 8.67 13.30 -1.37
CA GLU A 211 9.98 13.98 -1.44
C GLU A 211 10.33 14.72 -0.15
N VAL A 212 9.35 15.37 0.49
CA VAL A 212 9.58 16.06 1.78
C VAL A 212 9.84 15.05 2.89
N LEU A 213 9.04 14.00 3.00
CA LEU A 213 9.11 13.03 4.09
C LEU A 213 10.33 12.12 3.98
N LYS A 214 10.81 11.80 2.77
CA LYS A 214 12.08 11.08 2.56
C LYS A 214 13.28 11.72 3.25
N LEU A 215 13.27 13.06 3.42
CA LEU A 215 14.33 13.80 4.10
C LEU A 215 14.27 13.65 5.62
N VAL A 216 13.12 13.22 6.15
CA VAL A 216 12.88 13.05 7.59
C VAL A 216 13.11 11.59 7.98
N THR A 217 14.23 11.34 8.64
CA THR A 217 14.63 10.01 9.12
C THR A 217 14.81 10.01 10.63
N ASN A 218 14.73 8.83 11.25
CA ASN A 218 14.94 8.65 12.70
C ASN A 218 13.98 9.43 13.61
N CYS A 219 12.75 9.63 13.15
CA CYS A 219 11.67 10.22 13.95
C CYS A 219 10.49 9.26 14.01
N GLU A 220 9.98 9.02 15.21
CA GLU A 220 8.82 8.17 15.42
C GLU A 220 7.54 8.80 14.86
N CYS A 221 7.34 10.09 15.09
CA CYS A 221 6.22 10.83 14.54
C CYS A 221 6.69 12.15 13.91
N VAL A 222 6.14 12.48 12.75
CA VAL A 222 6.47 13.71 11.99
C VAL A 222 5.26 14.63 11.94
N ILE A 223 5.41 15.86 12.41
CA ILE A 223 4.38 16.90 12.25
C ILE A 223 4.71 17.70 10.99
N LEU A 224 3.76 17.76 10.06
CA LEU A 224 3.93 18.42 8.78
C LEU A 224 2.87 19.50 8.60
N ASP A 225 3.30 20.75 8.43
CA ASP A 225 2.41 21.86 8.10
C ASP A 225 2.30 22.03 6.58
N VAL A 226 1.13 21.70 6.04
CA VAL A 226 0.86 21.78 4.61
C VAL A 226 0.95 23.22 4.10
N ASN A 227 0.61 24.22 4.92
CA ASN A 227 0.73 25.62 4.52
C ASN A 227 2.18 25.99 4.19
N SER A 228 3.12 25.46 4.98
CA SER A 228 4.55 25.69 4.80
C SER A 228 5.11 25.01 3.54
N ILE A 229 4.48 23.92 3.06
CA ILE A 229 4.87 23.22 1.83
C ILE A 229 4.35 23.95 0.59
N VAL A 230 3.10 24.40 0.62
CA VAL A 230 2.49 25.14 -0.51
C VAL A 230 3.21 26.46 -0.76
N GLY A 231 3.58 27.18 0.32
CA GLY A 231 4.36 28.42 0.21
C GLY A 231 5.76 28.24 -0.40
N PHE A 232 6.35 27.05 -0.33
CA PHE A 232 7.63 26.72 -0.98
C PHE A 232 7.48 26.59 -2.50
N ARG A 233 6.32 26.09 -2.97
CA ARG A 233 6.08 25.80 -4.39
C ARG A 233 5.58 26.97 -5.23
N GLU A 234 4.98 28.00 -4.62
CA GLU A 234 4.61 29.22 -5.36
C GLU A 234 5.82 29.93 -6.01
N ASN A 235 7.05 29.60 -5.59
CA ASN A 235 8.29 30.13 -6.15
C ASN A 235 8.98 29.24 -7.20
N GLY A 236 8.35 28.16 -7.70
CA GLY A 236 8.93 27.40 -8.82
C GLY A 236 8.33 26.04 -9.14
N ILE A 237 7.69 25.97 -10.32
CA ILE A 237 7.33 24.79 -11.13
C ILE A 237 6.11 23.98 -10.66
N SER A 238 5.05 24.13 -11.45
CA SER A 238 3.71 23.55 -11.32
C SER A 238 3.64 22.09 -11.81
N ARG A 239 3.08 21.22 -10.98
CA ARG A 239 2.25 20.09 -11.41
C ARG A 239 1.05 19.99 -10.46
N TYR A 240 -0.11 20.35 -10.99
CA TYR A 240 -1.41 20.22 -10.33
C TYR A 240 -1.78 18.74 -10.20
N VAL A 241 -1.87 18.25 -8.97
CA VAL A 241 -2.85 17.22 -8.61
C VAL A 241 -3.83 17.95 -7.69
N GLU A 242 -5.13 17.87 -7.96
CA GLU A 242 -6.17 18.49 -7.15
C GLU A 242 -6.04 18.04 -5.68
N GLU A 243 -5.37 18.84 -4.85
CA GLU A 243 -5.13 18.60 -3.43
C GLU A 243 -6.45 18.41 -2.65
N SER A 244 -7.56 18.96 -3.19
CA SER A 244 -8.92 18.75 -2.69
C SER A 244 -9.36 17.28 -2.75
N LYS A 245 -8.88 16.47 -3.69
CA LYS A 245 -9.20 15.03 -3.78
C LYS A 245 -8.40 14.19 -2.79
N ILE A 246 -7.14 14.56 -2.52
CA ILE A 246 -6.33 13.89 -1.50
C ILE A 246 -7.01 14.07 -0.14
N ILE A 247 -7.35 15.31 0.21
CA ILE A 247 -8.04 15.63 1.46
C ILE A 247 -9.43 14.97 1.50
N THR A 248 -10.19 14.92 0.41
CA THR A 248 -11.51 14.26 0.40
C THR A 248 -11.42 12.73 0.53
N ALA A 249 -10.36 12.10 0.02
CA ALA A 249 -10.08 10.68 0.26
C ALA A 249 -9.73 10.42 1.74
N PHE A 250 -9.05 11.36 2.42
CA PHE A 250 -8.78 11.27 3.86
C PHE A 250 -9.99 11.61 4.75
N ILE A 251 -10.85 12.56 4.36
CA ILE A 251 -12.05 13.00 5.11
C ILE A 251 -13.24 12.03 4.95
N GLY A 252 -13.11 10.96 4.15
CA GLY A 252 -13.99 9.79 4.26
C GLY A 252 -13.98 9.16 5.66
N PHE A 253 -12.98 9.48 6.48
CA PHE A 253 -12.93 9.22 7.91
C PHE A 253 -13.41 10.46 8.68
N ASN A 254 -14.53 10.30 9.40
CA ASN A 254 -15.12 11.36 10.22
C ASN A 254 -14.07 11.97 11.17
N PRO A 255 -13.85 13.30 11.15
CA PRO A 255 -13.09 13.96 12.18
C PRO A 255 -13.85 13.87 13.52
N ILE A 256 -13.13 13.49 14.58
CA ILE A 256 -13.57 13.65 15.98
C ILE A 256 -13.36 15.12 16.39
#